data_AF-A0A417UL59-F1
#
_entry.id   AF-A0A417UL59-F1
#
_cell.length_a   1.000
_cell.length_b   1.000
_cell.length_c   1.000
_cell.angle_alpha   90.00
_cell.angle_beta   90.00
_cell.angle_gamma   90.00
#
_symmetry.space_group_name_H-M   'P 1'
#
loop_
_entity.id
_entity.type
_entity.pdbx_description
1 polymer ?
#
loop_
_entity_poly.entity_id
_entity_poly.type
_entity_poly.pdbx_seq_one_letter_code
_entity_poly.pdbx_strand_id
1 'polypeptide(L)' 'MEKKVYVELPPFTGRNVPITEIAVAMHKDAQYVRIGLQQGILKFGYAIKLENSNEYNYYCPDRKVWEEIGYFQPEIA' A
#
# COMPACT_ATOMS: atom_id res chain seq x y z
N MET A 1 -33.99 12.47 10.43
CA MET A 1 -32.82 12.04 11.23
C MET A 1 -31.95 11.18 10.34
N GLU A 2 -30.80 11.71 9.91
CA GLU A 2 -29.85 10.94 9.11
C GLU A 2 -29.25 9.84 9.98
N LYS A 3 -29.41 8.58 9.57
CA LYS A 3 -28.75 7.45 10.23
C LYS A 3 -27.26 7.50 9.91
N LYS A 4 -26.45 7.91 10.88
CA LYS A 4 -25.00 7.79 10.80
C LYS A 4 -24.62 6.33 11.04
N VAL A 5 -24.00 5.71 10.05
CA VAL A 5 -23.42 4.36 10.15
C VAL A 5 -21.95 4.53 10.51
N TYR A 6 -21.51 3.86 11.56
CA TYR A 6 -20.11 3.84 11.99
C TYR A 6 -19.48 2.54 11.51
N VAL A 7 -18.29 2.64 10.92
CA VAL A 7 -17.49 1.49 10.48
C VAL A 7 -16.25 1.43 11.37
N GLU A 8 -16.00 0.28 11.97
CA GLU A 8 -14.76 0.04 12.71
C GLU A 8 -13.60 -0.12 11.72
N LEU A 9 -12.62 0.76 11.82
CA LEU A 9 -11.42 0.74 10.99
C LEU A 9 -10.33 -0.09 11.68
N PRO A 10 -9.49 -0.81 10.92
CA PRO A 10 -8.29 -1.42 11.47
C PRO A 10 -7.39 -0.40 12.18
N PRO A 11 -6.58 -0.83 13.18
CA PRO A 11 -5.67 0.06 13.89
C PRO A 11 -4.45 0.39 13.01
N PHE A 12 -4.63 1.34 12.08
CA PHE A 12 -3.54 1.80 11.22
C PHE A 12 -2.42 2.42 12.05
N THR A 13 -1.20 1.95 11.84
CA THR A 13 0.01 2.46 12.51
C THR A 13 0.75 3.47 11.63
N GLY A 14 0.43 3.54 10.34
CA GLY A 14 1.17 4.35 9.37
C GLY A 14 2.46 3.66 8.90
N ARG A 15 2.62 2.36 9.16
CA ARG A 15 3.80 1.59 8.73
C ARG A 15 3.93 1.58 7.21
N ASN A 16 5.17 1.42 6.75
CA ASN A 16 5.46 1.14 5.36
C ASN A 16 5.25 -0.36 5.08
N VAL A 17 4.21 -0.71 4.34
CA VAL A 17 3.94 -2.10 3.95
C VAL A 17 4.94 -2.53 2.87
N PRO A 18 5.68 -3.64 3.06
CA PRO A 18 6.61 -4.16 2.06
C PRO A 18 5.87 -4.53 0.76
N ILE A 19 6.46 -4.21 -0.39
CA ILE A 19 5.88 -4.56 -1.70
C ILE A 19 5.64 -6.06 -1.84
N THR A 20 6.52 -6.89 -1.28
CA THR A 20 6.37 -8.36 -1.31
C THR A 20 5.11 -8.81 -0.59
N GLU A 21 4.77 -8.20 0.54
CA GLU A 21 3.55 -8.47 1.30
C GLU A 21 2.31 -8.07 0.48
N ILE A 22 2.32 -6.87 -0.11
CA ILE A 22 1.24 -6.39 -0.98
C ILE A 22 1.06 -7.32 -2.19
N ALA A 23 2.15 -7.76 -2.81
CA ALA A 23 2.10 -8.64 -3.97
C ALA A 23 1.45 -9.99 -3.64
N VAL A 24 1.81 -10.57 -2.48
CA VAL A 24 1.16 -11.79 -1.96
C VAL A 24 -0.33 -11.55 -1.70
N ALA A 25 -0.69 -10.44 -1.06
CA ALA A 25 -2.10 -10.07 -0.82
C ALA A 25 -2.91 -9.90 -2.11
N MET A 26 -2.29 -9.37 -3.17
CA MET A 26 -2.93 -9.19 -4.48
C MET A 26 -2.91 -10.46 -5.34
N HIS A 27 -2.24 -11.54 -4.90
CA HIS A 27 -1.93 -12.71 -5.73
C HIS A 27 -1.24 -12.34 -7.05
N LYS A 28 -0.30 -11.39 -6.98
CA LYS A 28 0.48 -10.88 -8.11
C LYS A 28 1.97 -10.97 -7.81
N ASP A 29 2.78 -10.74 -8.84
CA ASP A 29 4.22 -10.64 -8.70
C ASP A 29 4.62 -9.27 -8.11
N ALA A 30 5.72 -9.22 -7.35
CA ALA A 30 6.22 -7.97 -6.76
C ALA A 30 6.61 -6.93 -7.83
N GLN A 31 7.06 -7.37 -9.00
CA GLN A 31 7.33 -6.50 -10.15
C GLN A 31 6.07 -5.84 -10.69
N TYR A 32 4.91 -6.51 -10.65
CA TYR A 32 3.63 -5.91 -11.04
C TYR A 32 3.31 -4.71 -10.15
N VAL A 33 3.49 -4.85 -8.84
CA VAL A 33 3.27 -3.76 -7.87
C VAL A 33 4.26 -2.61 -8.10
N ARG A 34 5.55 -2.93 -8.31
CA ARG A 34 6.58 -1.90 -8.59
C ARG A 34 6.26 -1.09 -9.85
N ILE A 35 5.97 -1.76 -10.96
CA ILE A 35 5.63 -1.10 -12.23
C ILE A 35 4.34 -0.30 -12.09
N GLY A 36 3.32 -0.85 -11.42
CA GLY A 36 2.06 -0.15 -11.19
C GLY A 36 2.21 1.13 -10.35
N LEU A 37 3.09 1.12 -9.34
CA LEU A 37 3.43 2.31 -8.56
C LEU A 37 4.25 3.33 -9.36
N GLN A 38 5.23 2.87 -10.15
CA GLN A 38 6.04 3.74 -11.01
C GLN A 38 5.21 4.44 -12.10
N GLN A 39 4.23 3.73 -12.66
CA GLN A 39 3.31 4.27 -13.68
C GLN A 39 2.18 5.11 -13.07
N GLY A 40 2.03 5.13 -11.74
CA GLY A 40 0.94 5.84 -11.05
C GLY A 40 -0.44 5.19 -11.21
N ILE A 41 -0.49 3.93 -11.66
CA ILE A 41 -1.74 3.15 -11.77
C ILE A 41 -2.22 2.75 -10.38
N LEU A 42 -1.30 2.29 -9.53
CA LEU A 42 -1.59 1.92 -8.15
C LEU A 42 -1.48 3.17 -7.26
N LYS A 43 -2.58 3.58 -6.65
CA LYS A 43 -2.67 4.84 -5.88
C LYS A 43 -2.43 4.67 -4.38
N PHE A 44 -2.26 3.42 -3.93
CA PHE A 44 -2.05 3.10 -2.54
C PHE A 44 -0.64 3.39 -2.02
N GLY A 45 0.32 3.68 -2.92
CA GLY A 45 1.71 3.93 -2.55
C GLY A 45 2.39 4.92 -3.47
N TYR A 46 3.65 5.19 -3.17
CA TYR A 46 4.50 6.14 -3.87
C TYR A 46 5.77 5.45 -4.33
N ALA A 47 6.17 5.71 -5.58
CA ALA A 47 7.47 5.33 -6.11
C ALA A 47 8.30 6.60 -6.32
N ILE A 48 9.47 6.67 -5.70
CA ILE A 48 10.42 7.79 -5.83
C ILE A 48 11.67 7.24 -6.49
N LYS A 49 12.03 7.77 -7.66
CA LYS A 49 13.28 7.42 -8.33
C LYS A 49 14.44 8.11 -7.63
N LEU A 50 15.49 7.36 -7.32
CA LEU A 50 16.71 7.94 -6.75
C LEU A 50 17.50 8.69 -7.83
N GLU A 51 17.98 9.89 -7.51
CA GLU A 51 18.81 10.67 -8.42
C GLU A 51 20.09 9.89 -8.76
N ASN A 52 20.45 9.87 -10.05
CA ASN A 52 21.60 9.14 -10.59
C ASN A 52 21.58 7.61 -10.40
N SER A 53 20.43 7.01 -10.08
CA SER A 53 20.28 5.55 -9.97
C SER A 53 19.10 5.02 -10.81
N ASN A 54 19.17 3.73 -11.14
CA ASN A 54 18.04 2.97 -11.70
C ASN A 54 17.13 2.39 -10.60
N GLU A 55 17.46 2.64 -9.33
CA GLU A 55 16.72 2.19 -8.18
C GLU A 55 15.56 3.15 -7.83
N TYR A 56 14.53 2.55 -7.24
CA TYR A 56 13.33 3.26 -6.77
C TYR A 56 13.12 2.94 -5.30
N ASN A 57 12.79 3.96 -4.53
CA ASN A 57 12.27 3.82 -3.18
C ASN A 57 10.74 3.79 -3.22
N TYR A 58 10.17 2.93 -2.38
CA TYR A 58 8.73 2.74 -2.32
C TYR A 58 8.21 3.02 -0.92
N TYR A 59 7.12 3.76 -0.85
CA TYR A 59 6.40 4.05 0.39
C TYR A 59 4.93 3.71 0.21
N CYS A 60 4.45 2.70 0.93
CA CYS A 60 3.08 2.19 0.88
C CYS A 60 2.47 2.25 2.28
N PRO A 61 1.74 3.33 2.63
CA PRO A 61 1.05 3.43 3.91
C PRO A 61 -0.01 2.33 4.06
N ASP A 62 -0.01 1.64 5.19
CA ASP A 62 -0.98 0.61 5.55
C ASP A 62 -2.45 1.02 5.35
N ARG A 63 -2.82 2.25 5.73
CA ARG A 63 -4.17 2.78 5.53
C ARG A 63 -4.55 2.84 4.05
N LYS A 64 -3.64 3.33 3.20
CA LYS A 64 -3.92 3.50 1.76
C LYS A 64 -4.00 2.16 1.05
N VAL A 65 -3.16 1.20 1.45
CA VAL A 65 -3.22 -0.17 0.96
C VAL A 65 -4.57 -0.79 1.31
N TRP A 66 -5.03 -0.62 2.55
CA TRP A 66 -6.35 -1.10 2.97
C TRP A 66 -7.50 -0.42 2.21
N GLU A 67 -7.43 0.90 2.00
CA GLU A 67 -8.48 1.64 1.27
C GLU A 67 -8.62 1.16 -0.20
N GLU A 68 -7.51 0.81 -0.88
CA GLU A 68 -7.55 0.43 -2.30
C GLU A 68 -7.82 -1.07 -2.52
N ILE A 69 -7.18 -1.95 -1.75
CA ILE A 69 -7.23 -3.40 -1.97
C ILE A 69 -7.87 -4.19 -0.81
N GLY A 70 -8.33 -3.53 0.25
CA GLY A 70 -8.99 -4.17 1.40
C GLY A 70 -8.06 -4.97 2.31
N TYR A 71 -6.75 -4.95 2.05
CA TYR A 71 -5.77 -5.71 2.81
C TYR A 71 -5.22 -4.91 3.99
N PHE A 72 -5.28 -5.49 5.19
CA PHE A 72 -4.62 -4.97 6.37
C PHE A 72 -3.96 -6.11 7.15
N GLN A 73 -2.67 -5.94 7.45
CA GLN A 73 -1.94 -6.80 8.36
C GLN A 73 -1.33 -5.91 9.46
N PRO A 74 -1.66 -6.12 10.75
CA PRO A 74 -1.05 -5.36 11.84
C PRO A 74 0.44 -5.69 11.94
N GLU A 75 1.25 -4.70 12.27
CA GLU A 75 2.63 -4.95 12.66
C GLU A 75 2.62 -5.72 13.98
N ILE A 76 3.13 -6.96 13.96
CA ILE A 76 3.35 -7.69 15.20
C ILE A 76 4.63 -7.11 15.79
N ALA A 77 4.48 -6.33 16.86
CA ALA A 77 5.57 -5.76 17.65
C ALA A 77 6.46 -6.84 18.28
#